data_AF-A0A3D3BPI7-F1
#
_entry.id   AF-A0A3D3BPI7-F1
#
_cell.length_a   1.000
_cell.length_b   1.000
_cell.length_c   1.000
_cell.angle_alpha   90.00
_cell.angle_beta   90.00
_cell.angle_gamma   90.00
#
_symmetry.space_group_name_H-M   'P 1'
#
loop_
_entity.id
_entity.type
_entity.pdbx_description
1 polymer ?
#
loop_
_entity_poly.entity_id
_entity_poly.type
_entity_poly.pdbx_seq_one_letter_code
_entity_poly.pdbx_strand_id
1 'polypeptide(L)'
;MIDPERLQHIKKSDDRRVYDSGAKTFIGVQLIPDTIRVDVVCDTEADIRRVQSLQVAPLDFFHARFDSWSLDPTVLVSHLESEHQSELRNLVNVFTPGLGAVSTFICIESMNRDGLQLVCLNDDGSSTVSIPYGALLSGPQDVVRWVMNYAE
;
A
#
# COMPACT_ATOMS: atom_id res chain seq x y z
N MET A 1 -2.07 -18.72 27.86
CA MET A 1 -1.27 -18.31 29.03
C MET A 1 -0.61 -19.57 29.56
N ILE A 2 0.71 -19.72 29.35
CA ILE A 2 1.48 -20.92 29.75
C ILE A 2 2.42 -20.52 30.88
N ASP A 3 2.40 -21.35 31.91
CA ASP A 3 2.93 -21.21 33.27
C ASP A 3 4.47 -21.38 33.32
N PRO A 4 5.24 -20.48 33.96
CA PRO A 4 6.72 -20.51 33.99
C PRO A 4 7.35 -21.62 34.85
N GLU A 5 6.57 -22.52 35.47
CA GLU A 5 7.12 -23.60 36.30
C GLU A 5 7.54 -24.88 35.54
N ARG A 6 7.55 -24.86 34.19
CA ARG A 6 7.64 -26.09 33.39
C ARG A 6 9.01 -26.50 32.83
N LEU A 7 10.13 -26.08 33.42
CA LEU A 7 11.43 -26.72 33.18
C LEU A 7 12.16 -27.04 34.50
N GLN A 8 11.49 -27.93 35.24
CA GLN A 8 12.02 -29.04 36.04
C GLN A 8 13.55 -29.14 36.21
N HIS A 9 13.95 -29.05 37.49
CA HIS A 9 14.72 -30.08 38.20
C HIS A 9 15.79 -30.87 37.42
N ILE A 10 17.07 -30.62 37.74
CA ILE A 10 17.96 -31.67 38.26
C ILE A 10 18.82 -31.08 39.39
N LYS A 11 18.67 -31.64 40.59
CA LYS A 11 19.51 -31.40 41.77
C LYS A 11 20.46 -32.60 41.94
N LYS A 12 21.75 -32.30 42.17
CA LYS A 12 22.82 -33.08 42.84
C LYS A 12 23.22 -34.48 42.33
N SER A 13 24.51 -34.64 41.98
CA SER A 13 25.47 -35.54 42.66
C SER A 13 26.91 -35.41 42.15
N ASP A 14 27.83 -35.21 43.11
CA ASP A 14 29.24 -35.60 43.26
C ASP A 14 30.38 -35.25 42.27
N ASP A 15 31.34 -34.53 42.87
CA ASP A 15 32.79 -34.60 42.76
C ASP A 15 33.45 -34.77 41.40
N ARG A 16 34.02 -33.65 40.91
CA ARG A 16 35.47 -33.54 40.72
C ARG A 16 35.89 -32.08 40.63
N ARG A 17 36.73 -31.68 41.59
CA ARG A 17 37.48 -30.42 41.55
C ARG A 17 38.43 -30.44 40.37
N VAL A 18 38.33 -29.44 39.51
CA VAL A 18 39.49 -28.88 38.81
C VAL A 18 39.38 -27.37 38.99
N TYR A 19 40.30 -26.83 39.79
CA TYR A 19 40.57 -25.41 39.85
C TYR A 19 41.25 -25.02 38.55
N ASP A 20 40.56 -24.25 37.72
CA ASP A 20 41.21 -23.35 36.79
C ASP A 20 40.59 -21.97 36.98
N SER A 21 41.35 -21.10 37.63
CA SER A 21 41.03 -19.69 37.83
C SER A 21 41.21 -18.95 36.50
N GLY A 22 40.39 -19.28 35.52
CA GLY A 22 40.24 -18.53 34.28
C GLY A 22 39.36 -17.32 34.53
N ALA A 23 39.90 -16.13 34.29
CA ALA A 23 39.16 -14.88 34.37
C ALA A 23 37.81 -15.00 33.65
N LYS A 24 36.70 -14.88 34.39
CA LYS A 24 35.38 -14.73 33.76
C LYS A 24 35.28 -13.31 33.23
N THR A 25 35.56 -13.14 31.95
CA THR A 25 35.15 -11.95 31.21
C THR A 25 33.63 -11.91 31.21
N PHE A 26 33.06 -10.99 31.99
CA PHE A 26 31.65 -10.65 31.86
C PHE A 26 31.50 -9.85 30.56
N ILE A 27 30.88 -10.46 29.55
CA ILE A 27 30.48 -9.75 28.34
C ILE A 27 29.15 -9.05 28.67
N GLY A 28 29.22 -7.78 29.05
CA GLY A 28 28.06 -6.90 29.06
C GLY A 28 27.67 -6.61 27.61
N VAL A 29 26.63 -7.27 27.11
CA VAL A 29 26.04 -6.92 25.81
C VAL A 29 25.18 -5.68 26.04
N GLN A 30 25.71 -4.50 25.72
CA GLN A 30 24.91 -3.29 25.59
C GLN A 30 24.12 -3.42 24.28
N LEU A 31 22.80 -3.62 24.39
CA LEU A 31 21.89 -3.58 23.24
C LEU A 31 21.88 -2.15 22.69
N ILE A 32 22.70 -1.90 21.67
CA ILE A 32 22.59 -0.74 20.80
C ILE A 32 21.42 -1.07 19.86
N PRO A 33 20.41 -0.18 19.70
CA PRO A 33 19.24 -0.49 18.88
C PRO A 33 19.68 -0.89 17.47
N ASP A 34 19.22 -2.06 17.03
CA ASP A 34 19.57 -2.67 15.77
C ASP A 34 19.25 -1.73 14.60
N THR A 35 20.29 -1.16 14.00
CA THR A 35 20.18 -0.52 12.68
C THR A 35 20.02 -1.63 11.66
N ILE A 36 18.79 -1.88 11.19
CA ILE A 36 18.55 -2.77 10.06
C ILE A 36 19.15 -2.10 8.81
N ARG A 37 20.24 -2.65 8.28
CA ARG A 37 20.76 -2.30 6.95
C ARG A 37 20.11 -3.20 5.91
N VAL A 38 19.35 -2.60 5.01
CA VAL A 38 18.84 -3.24 3.80
C VAL A 38 19.72 -2.76 2.65
N ASP A 39 20.61 -3.61 2.16
CA ASP A 39 21.41 -3.33 0.97
C ASP A 39 20.53 -3.61 -0.26
N VAL A 40 19.97 -2.55 -0.85
CA VAL A 40 19.25 -2.60 -2.13
C VAL A 40 20.28 -2.42 -3.25
N VAL A 41 20.31 -3.33 -4.22
CA VAL A 41 21.10 -3.18 -5.43
C VAL A 41 20.40 -2.12 -6.30
N CYS A 42 20.89 -0.88 -6.22
CA CYS A 42 20.30 0.29 -6.87
C CYS A 42 21.04 0.65 -8.17
N ASP A 43 20.29 0.89 -9.25
CA ASP A 43 20.77 1.55 -10.47
C ASP A 43 20.94 3.06 -10.16
N THR A 44 22.19 3.51 -10.16
CA THR A 44 22.66 4.71 -9.44
C THR A 44 22.07 6.05 -9.93
N GLU A 45 21.49 6.12 -11.12
CA GLU A 45 21.00 7.39 -11.69
C GLU A 45 19.52 7.69 -11.36
N ALA A 46 18.69 6.65 -11.21
CA ALA A 46 17.26 6.80 -10.94
C ALA A 46 16.95 7.04 -9.45
N ASP A 47 17.79 6.55 -8.55
CA ASP A 47 17.52 6.54 -7.11
C ASP A 47 17.98 7.79 -6.36
N ILE A 48 18.98 8.52 -6.87
CA ILE A 48 19.47 9.76 -6.23
C ILE A 48 18.37 10.85 -6.19
N ARG A 49 17.41 10.83 -7.12
CA ARG A 49 16.32 11.82 -7.16
C ARG A 49 15.12 11.47 -6.28
N ARG A 50 15.04 10.25 -5.72
CA ARG A 50 13.87 9.78 -4.94
C ARG A 50 14.09 9.69 -3.43
N VAL A 51 15.33 9.74 -2.95
CA VAL A 51 15.59 9.70 -1.50
C VAL A 51 15.49 11.09 -0.90
N GLN A 52 14.27 11.57 -0.71
CA GLN A 52 14.01 12.59 0.31
C GLN A 52 13.97 11.88 1.66
N SER A 53 15.02 12.04 2.48
CA SER A 53 15.01 11.58 3.86
C SER A 53 14.09 12.47 4.69
N LEU A 54 12.84 12.04 4.87
CA LEU A 54 11.90 12.68 5.77
C LEU A 54 12.21 12.21 7.20
N GLN A 55 12.59 13.13 8.09
CA GLN A 55 12.70 12.81 9.51
C GLN A 55 11.29 12.74 10.11
N VAL A 56 10.89 11.55 10.56
CA VAL A 56 9.61 11.28 11.20
C VAL A 56 9.87 10.82 12.63
N ALA A 57 9.13 11.35 13.61
CA ALA A 57 9.28 10.89 14.99
C ALA A 57 8.90 9.40 15.07
N PRO A 58 9.63 8.56 15.85
CA PRO A 58 9.35 7.12 15.90
C PRO A 58 7.89 6.79 16.25
N LEU A 59 7.27 7.56 17.15
CA LEU A 59 5.87 7.38 17.53
C LEU A 59 4.92 7.66 16.35
N ASP A 60 5.17 8.70 15.57
CA ASP A 60 4.36 9.04 14.40
C ASP A 60 4.50 7.97 13.30
N PHE A 61 5.69 7.39 13.15
CA PHE A 61 5.90 6.26 12.22
C PHE A 61 5.10 5.02 12.64
N PHE A 62 5.11 4.65 13.92
CA PHE A 62 4.33 3.50 14.41
C PHE A 62 2.82 3.70 14.28
N HIS A 63 2.36 4.95 14.33
CA HIS A 63 0.94 5.30 14.22
C HIS A 63 0.52 5.60 12.77
N ALA A 64 1.48 5.77 11.86
CA ALA A 64 1.21 5.96 10.45
C ALA A 64 0.51 4.73 9.88
N ARG A 65 -0.61 4.96 9.20
CA ARG A 65 -1.29 3.94 8.42
C ARG A 65 -0.83 4.05 6.98
N PHE A 66 -0.63 2.90 6.33
CA PHE A 66 -0.42 2.86 4.89
C PHE A 66 -1.59 3.54 4.19
N ASP A 67 -1.27 4.51 3.33
CA ASP A 67 -2.27 5.11 2.47
C ASP A 67 -2.69 4.07 1.43
N SER A 68 -3.93 3.60 1.51
CA SER A 68 -4.42 2.59 0.56
C SER A 68 -4.47 3.12 -0.88
N TRP A 69 -4.46 4.44 -1.07
CA TRP A 69 -4.38 5.11 -2.37
C TRP A 69 -2.96 5.20 -2.93
N SER A 70 -1.92 4.84 -2.17
CA SER A 70 -0.55 4.76 -2.70
C SER A 70 -0.28 3.45 -3.44
N LEU A 71 -1.25 2.52 -3.48
CA LEU A 71 -1.14 1.29 -4.26
C LEU A 71 -1.28 1.60 -5.75
N ASP A 72 -0.53 0.90 -6.58
CA ASP A 72 -0.61 1.02 -8.03
C ASP A 72 -2.02 0.60 -8.53
N PRO A 73 -2.81 1.53 -9.11
CA PRO A 73 -4.16 1.23 -9.55
C PRO A 73 -4.22 0.53 -10.92
N THR A 74 -3.09 0.30 -11.60
CA THR A 74 -3.05 -0.17 -12.99
C THR A 74 -3.85 -1.45 -13.23
N VAL A 75 -3.79 -2.42 -12.31
CA VAL A 75 -4.55 -3.69 -12.44
C VAL A 75 -6.06 -3.45 -12.32
N LEU A 76 -6.47 -2.55 -11.43
CA LEU A 76 -7.89 -2.20 -11.24
C LEU A 76 -8.42 -1.39 -12.43
N VAL A 77 -7.61 -0.44 -12.93
CA VAL A 77 -7.91 0.31 -14.14
C VAL A 77 -8.12 -0.64 -15.32
N SER A 78 -7.17 -1.55 -15.56
CA SER A 78 -7.29 -2.52 -16.64
C SER A 78 -8.53 -3.41 -16.51
N HIS A 79 -8.89 -3.81 -15.29
CA HIS A 79 -10.11 -4.60 -15.05
C HIS A 79 -11.39 -3.80 -15.31
N LEU A 80 -11.45 -2.54 -14.88
CA LEU A 80 -12.57 -1.64 -15.18
C LEU A 80 -12.73 -1.41 -16.68
N GLU A 81 -11.63 -1.17 -17.37
CA GLU A 81 -11.64 -0.96 -18.81
C GLU A 81 -11.97 -2.22 -19.62
N SER A 82 -11.66 -3.43 -19.12
CA SER A 82 -11.95 -4.67 -19.85
C SER A 82 -13.37 -5.20 -19.58
N GLU A 83 -13.84 -5.13 -18.33
CA GLU A 83 -15.07 -5.80 -17.92
C GLU A 83 -16.27 -4.86 -17.72
N HIS A 84 -16.05 -3.56 -17.51
CA HIS A 84 -17.07 -2.65 -16.98
C HIS A 84 -17.31 -1.40 -17.86
N GLN A 85 -17.13 -1.53 -19.19
CA GLN A 85 -17.30 -0.42 -20.14
C GLN A 85 -18.73 0.14 -20.18
N SER A 86 -19.75 -0.72 -20.04
CA SER A 86 -21.16 -0.29 -19.98
C SER A 86 -21.41 0.65 -18.81
N GLU A 87 -20.93 0.27 -17.64
CA GLU A 87 -21.05 0.99 -16.38
C GLU A 87 -20.26 2.29 -16.42
N LEU A 88 -19.04 2.27 -16.96
CA LEU A 88 -18.25 3.48 -17.21
C LEU A 88 -18.98 4.46 -18.15
N ARG A 89 -19.65 3.96 -19.18
CA ARG A 89 -20.43 4.80 -20.09
C ARG A 89 -21.66 5.38 -19.42
N ASN A 90 -22.39 4.59 -18.66
CA ASN A 90 -23.54 5.06 -17.89
C ASN A 90 -23.11 6.12 -16.88
N LEU A 91 -21.98 5.91 -16.20
CA LEU A 91 -21.36 6.90 -15.32
C LEU A 91 -21.10 8.23 -16.04
N VAL A 92 -20.45 8.21 -17.20
CA VAL A 92 -20.21 9.44 -17.99
C VAL A 92 -21.53 10.11 -18.39
N ASN A 93 -22.53 9.36 -18.83
CA ASN A 93 -23.83 9.91 -19.23
C ASN A 93 -24.57 10.59 -18.07
N VAL A 94 -24.48 10.03 -16.86
CA VAL A 94 -25.12 10.59 -15.65
C VAL A 94 -24.46 11.90 -15.24
N PHE A 95 -23.12 11.96 -15.22
CA PHE A 95 -22.38 13.13 -14.74
C PHE A 95 -22.20 14.20 -15.82
N THR A 96 -22.25 13.84 -17.10
CA THR A 96 -22.08 14.75 -18.23
C THR A 96 -23.14 14.55 -19.31
N PRO A 97 -24.42 14.85 -19.02
CA PRO A 97 -25.53 14.64 -19.97
C PRO A 97 -25.45 15.50 -21.24
N GLY A 98 -24.57 16.50 -21.28
CA GLY A 98 -24.35 17.37 -22.43
C GLY A 98 -23.20 16.96 -23.35
N LEU A 99 -22.51 15.85 -23.09
CA LEU A 99 -21.28 15.46 -23.80
C LEU A 99 -21.53 14.88 -25.22
N GLY A 100 -22.79 14.72 -25.61
CA GLY A 100 -23.18 14.08 -26.87
C GLY A 100 -23.14 12.55 -26.79
N ALA A 101 -23.16 11.88 -27.93
CA ALA A 101 -23.11 10.42 -27.98
C ALA A 101 -21.71 9.94 -27.57
N VAL A 102 -21.63 9.29 -26.41
CA VAL A 102 -20.37 8.72 -25.91
C VAL A 102 -20.13 7.34 -26.51
N SER A 103 -18.93 7.14 -27.06
CA SER A 103 -18.47 5.87 -27.62
C SER A 103 -18.52 4.73 -26.61
N THR A 104 -18.53 3.50 -27.11
CA THR A 104 -18.50 2.28 -26.31
C THR A 104 -17.20 2.11 -25.53
N PHE A 105 -16.12 2.80 -25.92
CA PHE A 105 -14.80 2.65 -25.30
C PHE A 105 -14.41 3.92 -24.53
N ILE A 106 -14.19 3.74 -23.22
CA ILE A 106 -13.78 4.76 -22.27
C ILE A 106 -12.48 4.29 -21.61
N CYS A 107 -11.49 5.16 -21.60
CA CYS A 107 -10.24 4.94 -20.88
C CYS A 107 -10.26 5.70 -19.56
N ILE A 108 -9.58 5.16 -18.55
CA ILE A 108 -9.32 5.83 -17.28
C ILE A 108 -7.92 6.44 -17.38
N GLU A 109 -7.86 7.76 -17.48
CA GLU A 109 -6.58 8.51 -17.49
C GLU A 109 -5.96 8.53 -16.10
N SER A 110 -6.77 8.75 -15.06
CA SER A 110 -6.30 8.73 -13.68
C SER A 110 -7.39 8.30 -12.70
N MET A 111 -6.93 7.67 -11.62
CA MET A 111 -7.75 7.24 -10.49
C MET A 111 -7.05 7.67 -9.22
N ASN A 112 -7.68 8.53 -8.43
CA ASN A 112 -7.15 9.03 -7.17
C ASN A 112 -8.25 9.03 -6.11
N ARG A 113 -7.94 9.52 -4.90
CA ARG A 113 -8.86 9.54 -3.75
C ARG A 113 -10.12 10.38 -3.99
N ASP A 114 -10.04 11.39 -4.85
CA ASP A 114 -11.09 12.39 -5.02
C ASP A 114 -12.04 12.04 -6.18
N GLY A 115 -11.55 11.29 -7.17
CA GLY A 115 -12.37 10.86 -8.29
C GLY A 115 -11.63 10.09 -9.38
N LEU A 116 -12.35 9.93 -10.48
CA LEU A 116 -11.86 9.36 -11.73
C LEU A 116 -11.74 10.44 -12.80
N GLN A 117 -10.67 10.34 -13.58
CA GLN A 117 -10.53 11.07 -14.82
C GLN A 117 -10.65 10.08 -15.98
N LEU A 118 -11.61 10.32 -16.85
CA LEU A 118 -11.97 9.44 -17.94
C LEU A 118 -11.73 10.15 -19.26
N VAL A 119 -11.21 9.42 -20.24
CA VAL A 119 -11.12 9.87 -21.63
C VAL A 119 -12.17 9.09 -22.41
N CYS A 120 -13.07 9.83 -23.03
CA CYS A 120 -14.14 9.28 -23.84
C CYS A 120 -14.06 9.84 -25.26
N LEU A 121 -14.41 8.99 -26.22
CA LEU A 121 -14.59 9.41 -27.62
C LEU A 121 -16.06 9.82 -27.82
N ASN A 122 -16.28 11.00 -28.41
CA ASN A 122 -17.59 11.54 -28.74
C ASN A 122 -17.57 12.15 -30.16
N ASP A 123 -18.69 12.74 -30.58
CA ASP A 123 -18.84 13.32 -31.92
C ASP A 123 -17.82 14.46 -32.20
N ASP A 124 -17.34 15.13 -31.14
CA ASP A 124 -16.35 16.21 -31.21
C ASP A 124 -14.89 15.71 -31.15
N GLY A 125 -14.66 14.40 -31.01
CA GLY A 125 -13.33 13.79 -30.92
C GLY A 125 -13.10 13.09 -29.60
N SER A 126 -12.07 13.49 -28.85
CA SER A 126 -11.78 12.96 -27.51
C SER A 126 -11.98 14.04 -26.45
N SER A 127 -12.78 13.72 -25.44
CA SER A 127 -13.06 14.60 -24.31
C SER A 127 -12.60 13.94 -23.01
N THR A 128 -12.06 14.75 -22.10
CA THR A 128 -11.69 14.30 -20.76
C THR A 128 -12.77 14.74 -19.77
N VAL A 129 -13.28 13.79 -18.99
CA VAL A 129 -14.32 13.99 -17.98
C VAL A 129 -13.76 13.66 -16.60
N SER A 130 -13.94 14.58 -15.65
CA SER A 130 -13.57 14.34 -14.25
C SER A 130 -14.83 14.06 -13.44
N ILE A 131 -14.90 12.89 -12.81
CA ILE A 131 -16.06 12.42 -12.05
C ILE A 131 -15.66 12.26 -10.59
N PRO A 132 -16.17 13.13 -9.68
CA PRO A 132 -15.93 12.97 -8.25
C PRO A 132 -16.73 11.78 -7.70
N TYR A 133 -16.18 11.04 -6.73
CA TYR A 133 -16.90 9.88 -6.17
C TYR A 133 -18.18 10.25 -5.41
N GLY A 134 -18.23 11.47 -4.85
CA GLY A 134 -19.32 11.92 -3.98
C GLY A 134 -19.41 11.17 -2.64
N ALA A 135 -18.48 10.25 -2.37
CA ALA A 135 -18.38 9.47 -1.15
C ALA A 135 -16.92 9.22 -0.79
N LEU A 136 -16.66 8.99 0.50
CA LEU A 136 -15.33 8.62 0.97
C LEU A 136 -15.07 7.14 0.65
N LEU A 137 -14.21 6.88 -0.33
CA LEU A 137 -13.74 5.54 -0.66
C LEU A 137 -12.48 5.21 0.16
N SER A 138 -12.44 4.00 0.75
CA SER A 138 -11.33 3.62 1.65
C SER A 138 -10.06 3.30 0.88
N GLY A 139 -10.19 2.87 -0.38
CA GLY A 139 -9.08 2.68 -1.30
C GLY A 139 -9.52 2.39 -2.74
N PRO A 140 -8.56 2.22 -3.65
CA PRO A 140 -8.81 1.97 -5.08
C PRO A 140 -9.73 0.77 -5.34
N GLN A 141 -9.66 -0.27 -4.50
CA GLN A 141 -10.51 -1.46 -4.62
C GLN A 141 -12.01 -1.19 -4.50
N ASP A 142 -12.40 -0.11 -3.81
CA ASP A 142 -13.81 0.24 -3.63
C ASP A 142 -14.38 0.91 -4.89
N VAL A 143 -13.52 1.38 -5.80
CA VAL A 143 -13.92 2.07 -7.04
C VAL A 143 -14.70 1.12 -7.94
N VAL A 144 -14.35 -0.16 -8.01
CA VAL A 144 -15.08 -1.15 -8.81
C VAL A 144 -16.53 -1.25 -8.35
N ARG A 145 -16.75 -1.42 -7.04
CA ARG A 145 -18.11 -1.47 -6.47
C ARG A 145 -18.87 -0.17 -6.70
N TRP A 146 -18.18 0.97 -6.64
CA TRP A 146 -18.78 2.26 -6.90
C TRP A 146 -19.20 2.42 -8.37
N VAL A 147 -18.38 2.00 -9.34
CA VAL A 147 -18.72 1.98 -10.78
C VAL A 147 -19.91 1.05 -11.04
N MET A 148 -19.95 -0.12 -10.41
CA MET A 148 -21.05 -1.09 -10.56
C MET A 148 -22.42 -0.56 -10.10
N ASN A 149 -22.49 0.52 -9.31
CA ASN A 149 -23.77 1.14 -8.96
C ASN A 149 -24.46 1.82 -10.15
N TYR A 150 -23.78 1.92 -11.30
CA TYR A 150 -24.29 2.50 -12.54
C TYR A 150 -24.57 1.45 -13.63
N ALA A 151 -24.71 0.18 -13.23
CA ALA A 151 -25.21 -0.89 -14.09
C ALA A 151 -26.73 -0.72 -14.29
N GLU A 152 -27.12 0.07 -15.29
CA GLU A 152 -28.49 0.28 -15.76
C GLU A 152 -28.63 -0.11 -17.23
#